data_AF-A0A932PAX4-F1
#
_entry.id   AF-A0A932PAX4-F1
#
_cell.length_a   1.000
_cell.length_b   1.000
_cell.length_c   1.000
_cell.angle_alpha   90.00
_cell.angle_beta   90.00
_cell.angle_gamma   90.00
#
_symmetry.space_group_name_H-M   'P 1'
#
loop_
_entity.id
_entity.type
_entity.pdbx_description
1 polymer ?
#
loop_
_entity_poly.entity_id
_entity_poly.type
_entity_poly.pdbx_seq_one_letter_code
_entity_poly.pdbx_strand_id
1 'polypeptide(L)'
;DEFDFWGQPFAFLRFGDGERAICEGRPIQAQDGWAFDGMPNQFAIDLNAALRFNDPGYYIGISDSCCDRPSHEWYLKQITVPLGQVTFANIFVNWNHRRFRQLELKGTVLVSNGGGDFWVPDNLVRGQFDLDSLVEQLLAVDRPILLAAGPASCVIAHKYWTRADPGRRRTIVDVGSAIDETVKGRKTRQYQVPGTRTAELICTW
;
A
#
# COMPACT_ATOMS: atom_id res chain seq x y z
N ASP A 1 -11.50 5.51 -17.11
CA ASP A 1 -10.10 5.94 -17.14
C ASP A 1 -9.31 4.93 -16.33
N GLU A 2 -8.52 4.12 -17.04
CA GLU A 2 -7.89 2.90 -16.51
C GLU A 2 -6.62 3.25 -15.71
N PHE A 3 -6.29 2.43 -14.72
CA PHE A 3 -5.00 2.49 -14.03
C PHE A 3 -3.94 1.93 -14.99
N ASP A 4 -3.16 2.81 -15.63
CA ASP A 4 -2.09 2.39 -16.53
C ASP A 4 -0.79 2.14 -15.74
N PHE A 5 -0.52 0.86 -15.45
CA PHE A 5 0.70 0.47 -14.75
C PHE A 5 1.95 0.58 -15.64
N TRP A 6 1.81 0.65 -16.96
CA TRP A 6 2.91 0.56 -17.94
C TRP A 6 3.30 1.92 -18.54
N GLY A 7 2.53 2.97 -18.27
CA GLY A 7 2.82 4.33 -18.67
C GLY A 7 3.99 4.97 -17.93
N GLN A 8 3.91 6.29 -17.72
CA GLN A 8 4.93 7.00 -16.95
C GLN A 8 5.03 6.41 -15.53
N PRO A 9 6.22 6.00 -15.06
CA PRO A 9 6.37 5.38 -13.75
C PRO A 9 5.87 6.27 -12.62
N PHE A 10 5.18 5.67 -11.66
CA PHE A 10 4.77 6.34 -10.42
C PHE A 10 4.83 5.37 -9.23
N ALA A 11 5.00 5.91 -8.03
CA ALA A 11 4.76 5.21 -6.78
C ALA A 11 3.39 5.58 -6.23
N PHE A 12 2.64 4.60 -5.76
CA PHE A 12 1.40 4.84 -5.03
C PHE A 12 1.37 4.03 -3.72
N LEU A 13 1.31 4.75 -2.60
CA LEU A 13 1.31 4.19 -1.27
C LEU A 13 -0.04 4.45 -0.59
N ARG A 14 -0.57 3.50 0.18
CA ARG A 14 -1.88 3.66 0.83
C ARG A 14 -1.73 3.64 2.34
N PHE A 15 -2.14 4.72 2.99
CA PHE A 15 -2.08 4.91 4.42
C PHE A 15 -3.49 4.87 5.01
N GLY A 16 -3.78 3.82 5.78
CA GLY A 16 -5.02 3.64 6.52
C GLY A 16 -4.85 3.78 8.03
N ASP A 17 -5.86 3.36 8.78
CA ASP A 17 -5.88 3.38 10.25
C ASP A 17 -4.67 2.66 10.88
N GLY A 18 -4.25 1.54 10.29
CA GLY A 18 -3.09 0.75 10.68
C GLY A 18 -1.77 1.54 10.58
N GLU A 19 -1.51 2.12 9.42
CA GLU A 19 -0.31 2.92 9.18
C GLU A 19 -0.30 4.17 10.06
N ARG A 20 -1.45 4.82 10.27
CA ARG A 20 -1.56 5.97 11.17
C ARG A 20 -1.14 5.61 12.59
N ALA A 21 -1.65 4.49 13.12
CA ALA A 21 -1.30 4.06 14.47
C ALA A 21 0.21 3.88 14.64
N ILE A 22 0.87 3.28 13.66
CA ILE A 22 2.33 3.15 13.65
C ILE A 22 3.01 4.53 13.60
N CYS A 23 2.56 5.42 12.72
CA CYS A 23 3.14 6.75 12.61
C CYS A 23 3.00 7.59 13.89
N GLU A 24 1.89 7.43 14.63
CA GLU A 24 1.62 8.09 15.91
C GLU A 24 2.32 7.42 17.11
N GLY A 25 3.03 6.29 16.92
CA GLY A 25 3.62 5.54 18.02
C GLY A 25 2.58 4.82 18.90
N ARG A 26 1.39 4.53 18.37
CA ARG A 26 0.30 3.86 19.09
C ARG A 26 0.36 2.34 18.87
N PRO A 27 0.24 1.52 19.94
CA PRO A 27 0.14 0.08 19.80
C PRO A 27 -1.07 -0.32 18.96
N ILE A 28 -0.92 -1.34 18.12
CA ILE A 28 -1.98 -1.89 17.28
C ILE A 28 -1.73 -3.37 16.99
N GLN A 29 -2.81 -4.14 16.93
CA GLN A 29 -2.80 -5.52 16.48
C GLN A 29 -3.78 -5.68 15.31
N ALA A 30 -3.27 -6.12 14.17
CA ALA A 30 -4.07 -6.29 12.97
C ALA A 30 -4.67 -7.69 12.87
N GLN A 31 -5.76 -7.78 12.11
CA GLN A 31 -6.43 -9.05 11.83
C GLN A 31 -5.56 -10.00 10.97
N ASP A 32 -4.58 -9.46 10.24
CA ASP A 32 -3.69 -10.22 9.37
C ASP A 32 -2.40 -10.71 10.08
N GLY A 33 -2.37 -10.68 11.41
CA GLY A 33 -1.29 -11.28 12.20
C GLY A 33 -0.08 -10.39 12.47
N TRP A 34 -0.01 -9.19 11.88
CA TRP A 34 1.01 -8.19 12.26
C TRP A 34 0.57 -7.36 13.47
N ALA A 35 1.55 -6.85 14.20
CA ALA A 35 1.32 -5.99 15.35
C ALA A 35 2.48 -4.99 15.53
N PHE A 36 2.17 -3.86 16.13
CA PHE A 36 3.13 -2.84 16.55
C PHE A 36 2.92 -2.56 18.04
N ASP A 37 4.00 -2.50 18.81
CA ASP A 37 3.96 -2.33 20.27
C ASP A 37 4.00 -0.86 20.72
N GLY A 38 4.05 0.08 19.78
CA GLY A 38 4.15 1.51 20.06
C GLY A 38 5.58 1.99 20.33
N MET A 39 6.56 1.09 20.39
CA MET A 39 7.94 1.47 20.65
C MET A 39 8.62 1.98 19.37
N PRO A 40 9.46 3.03 19.47
CA PRO A 40 10.25 3.49 18.33
C PRO A 40 11.07 2.34 17.72
N ASN A 41 10.94 2.15 16.42
CA ASN A 41 11.73 1.19 15.66
C ASN A 41 12.00 1.72 14.25
N GLN A 42 12.94 1.10 13.52
CA GLN A 42 13.32 1.54 12.18
C GLN A 42 12.14 1.52 11.21
N PHE A 43 11.24 0.53 11.33
CA PHE A 43 10.05 0.43 10.50
C PHE A 43 9.15 1.67 10.62
N ALA A 44 8.86 2.11 11.85
CA ALA A 44 8.02 3.27 12.10
C ALA A 44 8.69 4.58 11.62
N ILE A 45 10.03 4.66 11.70
CA ILE A 45 10.81 5.76 11.14
C ILE A 45 10.67 5.79 9.61
N ASP A 46 10.89 4.65 8.95
CA ASP A 46 10.79 4.52 7.49
C ASP A 46 9.36 4.80 6.99
N LEU A 47 8.34 4.34 7.72
CA LEU A 47 6.94 4.62 7.38
C LEU A 47 6.60 6.12 7.53
N ASN A 48 7.12 6.78 8.56
CA ASN A 48 6.99 8.23 8.73
C ASN A 48 7.73 9.02 7.65
N ALA A 49 8.89 8.53 7.18
CA ALA A 49 9.61 9.11 6.05
C ALA A 49 8.80 8.94 4.75
N ALA A 50 8.23 7.76 4.52
CA ALA A 50 7.37 7.47 3.38
C ALA A 50 6.16 8.40 3.27
N LEU A 51 5.53 8.73 4.40
CA LEU A 51 4.37 9.63 4.47
C LEU A 51 4.71 11.09 4.13
N ARG A 52 5.93 11.53 4.46
CA ARG A 52 6.38 12.93 4.32
C ARG A 52 7.32 13.14 3.14
N PHE A 53 7.47 12.13 2.29
CA PHE A 53 8.25 12.23 1.07
C PHE A 53 7.45 12.94 -0.03
N ASN A 54 8.13 13.76 -0.82
CA ASN A 54 7.54 14.49 -1.93
C ASN A 54 8.42 14.34 -3.18
N ASP A 55 7.82 13.89 -4.27
CA ASP A 55 8.41 13.74 -5.60
C ASP A 55 7.26 13.77 -6.63
N PRO A 56 7.43 14.32 -7.83
CA PRO A 56 6.34 14.46 -8.81
C PRO A 56 5.67 13.14 -9.23
N GLY A 57 6.37 12.00 -9.14
CA GLY A 57 5.80 10.68 -9.44
C GLY A 57 5.34 9.91 -8.20
N TYR A 58 5.19 10.56 -7.04
CA TYR A 58 4.90 9.90 -5.77
C TYR A 58 3.53 10.28 -5.23
N TYR A 59 2.62 9.33 -5.18
CA TYR A 59 1.21 9.53 -4.84
C TYR A 59 0.88 8.87 -3.51
N ILE A 60 0.01 9.53 -2.74
CA ILE A 60 -0.40 9.06 -1.41
C ILE A 60 -1.91 8.85 -1.38
N GLY A 61 -2.31 7.62 -1.06
CA GLY A 61 -3.64 7.24 -0.67
C GLY A 61 -3.83 7.49 0.82
N ILE A 62 -4.85 8.24 1.24
CA ILE A 62 -5.16 8.44 2.68
C ILE A 62 -6.58 7.97 2.99
N SER A 63 -6.86 7.66 4.27
CA SER A 63 -8.21 7.36 4.76
C SER A 63 -9.24 8.37 4.25
N ASP A 64 -10.41 7.89 3.82
CA ASP A 64 -11.53 8.73 3.41
C ASP A 64 -12.24 9.37 4.62
N SER A 65 -12.93 10.50 4.43
CA SER A 65 -13.55 11.19 5.58
C SER A 65 -14.88 10.58 6.02
N CYS A 66 -15.55 9.82 5.13
CA CYS A 66 -16.84 9.23 5.45
C CYS A 66 -16.73 8.02 6.37
N CYS A 67 -15.63 7.27 6.29
CA CYS A 67 -15.36 6.09 7.11
C CYS A 67 -14.37 6.34 8.24
N ASP A 68 -13.40 7.24 8.05
CA ASP A 68 -12.34 7.52 9.02
C ASP A 68 -11.85 8.98 8.96
N ARG A 69 -12.78 9.90 9.25
CA ARG A 69 -12.51 11.35 9.36
C ARG A 69 -11.30 11.69 10.23
N PRO A 70 -11.13 11.09 11.44
CA PRO A 70 -9.99 11.43 12.27
C PRO A 70 -8.65 11.15 11.59
N SER A 71 -8.51 10.02 10.88
CA SER A 71 -7.27 9.72 10.18
C SER A 71 -7.10 10.57 8.93
N HIS A 72 -8.15 10.79 8.16
CA HIS A 72 -8.12 11.72 7.03
C HIS A 72 -7.55 13.08 7.46
N GLU A 73 -8.16 13.72 8.47
CA GLU A 73 -7.76 15.05 8.94
C GLU A 73 -6.35 15.05 9.53
N TRP A 74 -5.92 13.95 10.14
CA TRP A 74 -4.56 13.78 10.61
C TRP A 74 -3.58 13.74 9.43
N TYR A 75 -3.85 12.92 8.40
CA TYR A 75 -3.00 12.77 7.24
C TYR A 75 -2.82 14.07 6.46
N LEU A 76 -3.89 14.84 6.26
CA LEU A 76 -3.81 16.14 5.58
C LEU A 76 -2.84 17.12 6.27
N LYS A 77 -2.58 16.96 7.57
CA LYS A 77 -1.60 17.76 8.32
C LYS A 77 -0.18 17.20 8.25
N GLN A 78 -0.01 15.94 7.82
CA GLN A 78 1.29 15.27 7.78
C GLN A 78 1.90 15.24 6.38
N ILE A 79 1.10 15.04 5.35
CA ILE A 79 1.58 14.86 3.98
C ILE A 79 2.28 16.12 3.45
N THR A 80 3.25 15.91 2.57
CA THR A 80 4.04 16.98 1.95
C THR A 80 3.89 17.02 0.43
N VAL A 81 3.30 15.98 -0.17
CA VAL A 81 2.89 15.98 -1.58
C VAL A 81 1.79 17.01 -1.83
N PRO A 82 1.69 17.60 -3.04
CA PRO A 82 0.58 18.48 -3.37
C PRO A 82 -0.75 17.71 -3.37
N LEU A 83 -1.86 18.40 -3.10
CA LEU A 83 -3.20 17.77 -3.04
C LEU A 83 -3.58 17.03 -4.33
N GLY A 84 -3.06 17.45 -5.49
CA GLY A 84 -3.25 16.75 -6.77
C GLY A 84 -2.60 15.36 -6.83
N GLN A 85 -1.70 15.04 -5.90
CA GLN A 85 -1.06 13.72 -5.75
C GLN A 85 -1.69 12.90 -4.61
N VAL A 86 -2.81 13.36 -4.05
CA VAL A 86 -3.52 12.69 -2.96
C VAL A 86 -4.79 12.05 -3.47
N THR A 87 -5.00 10.78 -3.14
CA THR A 87 -6.25 10.05 -3.43
C THR A 87 -6.66 9.15 -2.27
N PHE A 88 -7.70 8.35 -2.45
CA PHE A 88 -8.21 7.45 -1.42
C PHE A 88 -7.26 6.27 -1.19
N ALA A 89 -6.93 5.97 0.08
CA ALA A 89 -6.35 4.68 0.46
C ALA A 89 -7.29 3.51 0.09
N ASN A 90 -8.59 3.80 -0.08
CA ASN A 90 -9.61 2.83 -0.46
C ASN A 90 -9.84 2.71 -1.98
N ILE A 91 -8.95 3.24 -2.83
CA ILE A 91 -9.16 3.27 -4.29
C ILE A 91 -9.31 1.88 -4.93
N PHE A 92 -8.75 0.81 -4.34
CA PHE A 92 -8.84 -0.56 -4.86
C PHE A 92 -9.82 -1.46 -4.08
N VAL A 93 -10.42 -0.95 -3.00
CA VAL A 93 -11.28 -1.74 -2.11
C VAL A 93 -12.72 -1.23 -2.17
N ASN A 94 -13.59 -1.79 -1.32
CA ASN A 94 -15.01 -1.45 -1.28
C ASN A 94 -15.66 -1.56 -2.66
N TRP A 95 -16.51 -0.61 -3.03
CA TRP A 95 -17.16 -0.56 -4.34
C TRP A 95 -16.18 -0.48 -5.53
N ASN A 96 -14.95 -0.02 -5.33
CA ASN A 96 -13.95 0.02 -6.41
C ASN A 96 -13.36 -1.35 -6.73
N HIS A 97 -13.41 -2.30 -5.78
CA HIS A 97 -12.84 -3.64 -5.96
C HIS A 97 -13.41 -4.37 -7.18
N ARG A 98 -14.69 -4.18 -7.51
CA ARG A 98 -15.33 -4.81 -8.67
C ARG A 98 -14.78 -4.34 -10.01
N ARG A 99 -14.21 -3.12 -10.08
CA ARG A 99 -13.48 -2.64 -11.25
C ARG A 99 -12.04 -3.12 -11.20
N PHE A 100 -11.40 -3.03 -10.04
CA PHE A 100 -10.03 -3.51 -9.85
C PHE A 100 -9.86 -4.98 -10.27
N ARG A 101 -10.78 -5.87 -9.87
CA ARG A 101 -10.74 -7.31 -10.21
C ARG A 101 -10.90 -7.61 -11.71
N GLN A 102 -11.27 -6.63 -12.52
CA GLN A 102 -11.37 -6.75 -13.98
C GLN A 102 -10.07 -6.34 -14.67
N LEU A 103 -9.12 -5.74 -13.95
CA LEU A 103 -7.83 -5.37 -14.50
C LEU A 103 -6.99 -6.62 -14.78
N GLU A 104 -6.33 -6.62 -15.93
CA GLU A 104 -5.34 -7.64 -16.27
C GLU A 104 -4.05 -7.37 -15.49
N LEU A 105 -3.71 -8.29 -14.58
CA LEU A 105 -2.49 -8.18 -13.76
C LEU A 105 -1.32 -8.96 -14.37
N LYS A 106 -1.54 -9.70 -15.46
CA LYS A 106 -0.48 -10.43 -16.15
C LYS A 106 0.64 -9.49 -16.57
N GLY A 107 1.87 -9.91 -16.30
CA GLY A 107 3.06 -9.12 -16.57
C GLY A 107 3.43 -8.13 -15.46
N THR A 108 2.70 -8.08 -14.35
CA THR A 108 3.16 -7.37 -13.14
C THR A 108 3.94 -8.31 -12.22
N VAL A 109 4.85 -7.76 -11.41
CA VAL A 109 5.45 -8.42 -10.25
C VAL A 109 4.49 -8.31 -9.07
N LEU A 110 4.25 -9.42 -8.37
CA LEU A 110 3.46 -9.45 -7.14
C LEU A 110 4.37 -9.68 -5.93
N VAL A 111 4.25 -8.81 -4.92
CA VAL A 111 4.91 -8.94 -3.62
C VAL A 111 3.85 -9.15 -2.55
N SER A 112 3.80 -10.33 -1.91
CA SER A 112 2.77 -10.62 -0.91
C SER A 112 3.14 -11.71 0.10
N ASN A 113 2.31 -11.88 1.13
CA ASN A 113 2.43 -12.97 2.10
C ASN A 113 1.74 -14.29 1.72
N GLY A 114 0.96 -14.29 0.63
CA GLY A 114 0.23 -15.49 0.16
C GLY A 114 0.91 -16.25 -0.96
N GLY A 115 1.70 -15.55 -1.77
CA GLY A 115 2.27 -16.04 -3.03
C GLY A 115 2.74 -14.86 -3.90
N GLY A 116 2.85 -15.08 -5.20
CA GLY A 116 3.39 -14.09 -6.15
C GLY A 116 4.87 -14.33 -6.47
N ASP A 117 5.51 -13.34 -7.06
CA ASP A 117 6.91 -13.42 -7.49
C ASP A 117 7.88 -13.24 -6.30
N PHE A 118 7.52 -12.40 -5.34
CA PHE A 118 8.29 -12.19 -4.11
C PHE A 118 7.42 -12.42 -2.88
N TRP A 119 7.85 -13.37 -2.04
CA TRP A 119 7.18 -13.66 -0.79
C TRP A 119 7.69 -12.77 0.35
N VAL A 120 6.80 -12.37 1.24
CA VAL A 120 7.12 -11.69 2.49
C VAL A 120 6.33 -12.28 3.68
N PRO A 121 6.85 -12.23 4.91
CA PRO A 121 6.11 -12.73 6.08
C PRO A 121 4.93 -11.84 6.46
N ASP A 122 3.98 -12.39 7.23
CA ASP A 122 2.79 -11.68 7.73
C ASP A 122 3.14 -10.45 8.58
N ASN A 123 4.15 -10.58 9.46
CA ASN A 123 4.56 -9.51 10.38
C ASN A 123 5.94 -8.94 10.03
N LEU A 124 5.92 -7.94 9.15
CA LEU A 124 7.10 -7.16 8.76
C LEU A 124 7.40 -5.98 9.69
N VAL A 125 6.45 -5.59 10.54
CA VAL A 125 6.61 -4.44 11.45
C VAL A 125 7.58 -4.76 12.59
N ARG A 126 7.57 -6.01 13.06
CA ARG A 126 8.46 -6.50 14.13
C ARG A 126 9.43 -7.60 13.67
N GLY A 127 9.33 -8.01 12.41
CA GLY A 127 10.13 -9.09 11.86
C GLY A 127 11.59 -8.69 11.63
N GLN A 128 12.49 -9.68 11.66
CA GLN A 128 13.88 -9.54 11.20
C GLN A 128 14.01 -9.68 9.67
N PHE A 129 12.90 -9.55 8.94
CA PHE A 129 12.93 -9.69 7.50
C PHE A 129 13.72 -8.54 6.88
N ASP A 130 14.68 -8.90 6.04
CA ASP A 130 15.54 -7.93 5.36
C ASP A 130 14.79 -7.26 4.20
N LEU A 131 14.06 -6.18 4.54
CA LEU A 131 13.36 -5.35 3.57
C LEU A 131 14.32 -4.71 2.56
N ASP A 132 15.56 -4.44 2.96
CA ASP A 132 16.53 -3.81 2.06
C ASP A 132 16.98 -4.80 0.99
N SER A 133 17.26 -6.06 1.35
CA SER A 133 17.55 -7.13 0.38
C SER A 133 16.39 -7.37 -0.60
N LEU A 134 15.14 -7.32 -0.13
CA LEU A 134 13.98 -7.38 -1.02
C LEU A 134 13.95 -6.19 -1.98
N VAL A 135 14.18 -4.97 -1.50
CA VAL A 135 14.21 -3.78 -2.34
C VAL A 135 15.30 -3.87 -3.41
N GLU A 136 16.51 -4.36 -3.07
CA GLU A 136 17.57 -4.57 -4.06
C GLU A 136 17.16 -5.53 -5.18
N GLN A 137 16.40 -6.58 -4.85
CA GLN A 137 15.83 -7.48 -5.86
C GLN A 137 14.79 -6.77 -6.74
N LEU A 138 13.94 -5.95 -6.13
CA LEU A 138 12.92 -5.16 -6.85
C LEU A 138 13.55 -4.11 -7.78
N LEU A 139 14.71 -3.55 -7.45
CA LEU A 139 15.44 -2.62 -8.33
C LEU A 139 15.89 -3.26 -9.65
N ALA A 140 16.01 -4.59 -9.70
CA ALA A 140 16.34 -5.33 -10.92
C ALA A 140 15.11 -5.65 -11.80
N VAL A 141 13.90 -5.45 -11.29
CA VAL A 141 12.65 -5.75 -12.00
C VAL A 141 12.40 -4.71 -13.10
N ASP A 142 12.03 -5.20 -14.28
CA ASP A 142 11.79 -4.39 -15.49
C ASP A 142 10.31 -4.18 -15.83
N ARG A 143 9.41 -4.60 -14.93
CA ARG A 143 7.95 -4.54 -15.07
C ARG A 143 7.28 -3.90 -13.84
N PRO A 144 6.00 -3.49 -13.90
CA PRO A 144 5.32 -2.86 -12.77
C PRO A 144 5.22 -3.80 -11.56
N ILE A 145 5.24 -3.23 -10.35
CA ILE A 145 5.28 -3.94 -9.08
C ILE A 145 4.00 -3.64 -8.29
N LEU A 146 3.29 -4.69 -7.88
CA LEU A 146 2.09 -4.60 -7.05
C LEU A 146 2.37 -5.19 -5.67
N LEU A 147 2.06 -4.44 -4.62
CA LEU A 147 2.37 -4.78 -3.23
C LEU A 147 1.10 -5.13 -2.45
N ALA A 148 1.17 -6.23 -1.69
CA ALA A 148 0.18 -6.65 -0.72
C ALA A 148 0.88 -7.16 0.56
N ALA A 149 1.50 -6.24 1.29
CA ALA A 149 2.36 -6.51 2.45
C ALA A 149 1.96 -5.70 3.70
N GLY A 150 0.67 -5.33 3.82
CA GLY A 150 0.19 -4.48 4.92
C GLY A 150 0.95 -3.14 4.98
N PRO A 151 1.28 -2.63 6.18
CA PRO A 151 2.06 -1.40 6.34
C PRO A 151 3.42 -1.42 5.64
N ALA A 152 4.00 -2.61 5.42
CA ALA A 152 5.29 -2.71 4.77
C ALA A 152 5.23 -2.38 3.28
N SER A 153 4.04 -2.42 2.66
CA SER A 153 3.86 -1.97 1.28
C SER A 153 4.32 -0.52 1.12
N CYS A 154 3.99 0.35 2.08
CA CYS A 154 4.43 1.74 2.10
C CYS A 154 5.95 1.88 2.23
N VAL A 155 6.56 1.10 3.13
CA VAL A 155 8.02 1.13 3.35
C VAL A 155 8.78 0.61 2.12
N ILE A 156 8.33 -0.51 1.54
CA ILE A 156 8.91 -1.12 0.34
C ILE A 156 8.81 -0.16 -0.84
N ALA A 157 7.62 0.40 -1.11
CA ALA A 157 7.42 1.36 -2.19
C ALA A 157 8.31 2.60 -2.03
N HIS A 158 8.39 3.14 -0.81
CA HIS A 158 9.24 4.30 -0.53
C HIS A 158 10.73 4.02 -0.76
N LYS A 159 11.24 2.92 -0.19
CA LYS A 159 12.65 2.52 -0.36
C LYS A 159 12.98 2.24 -1.83
N TYR A 160 12.10 1.54 -2.54
CA TYR A 160 12.26 1.31 -3.98
C TYR A 160 12.32 2.64 -4.74
N TRP A 161 11.35 3.53 -4.54
CA TRP A 161 11.25 4.77 -5.30
C TRP A 161 12.45 5.69 -5.09
N THR A 162 12.92 5.77 -3.85
CA THR A 162 14.06 6.62 -3.47
C THR A 162 15.41 6.07 -3.91
N ARG A 163 15.56 4.74 -4.03
CA ARG A 163 16.81 4.10 -4.48
C ARG A 163 16.87 3.88 -5.99
N ALA A 164 15.72 3.74 -6.64
CA ALA A 164 15.66 3.53 -8.08
C ALA A 164 16.14 4.78 -8.83
N ASP A 165 17.09 4.56 -9.74
CA ASP A 165 17.47 5.55 -10.74
C ASP A 165 16.21 6.01 -11.49
N PRO A 166 15.90 7.33 -11.54
CA PRO A 166 14.72 7.86 -12.22
C PRO A 166 14.51 7.32 -13.64
N GLY A 167 15.59 7.10 -14.40
CA GLY A 167 15.50 6.56 -15.77
C GLY A 167 15.16 5.06 -15.83
N ARG A 168 15.24 4.35 -14.70
CA ARG A 168 15.01 2.90 -14.59
C ARG A 168 13.81 2.56 -13.70
N ARG A 169 13.16 3.55 -13.11
CA ARG A 169 11.96 3.34 -12.29
C ARG A 169 10.88 2.58 -13.07
N ARG A 170 10.17 1.74 -12.33
CA ARG A 170 8.91 1.11 -12.73
C ARG A 170 7.83 1.55 -11.78
N THR A 171 6.60 1.46 -12.25
CA THR A 171 5.43 1.73 -11.43
C THR A 171 5.41 0.76 -10.23
N ILE A 172 5.22 1.29 -9.03
CA ILE A 172 5.09 0.51 -7.80
C ILE A 172 3.84 0.92 -7.03
N VAL A 173 2.93 -0.01 -6.79
CA VAL A 173 1.59 0.30 -6.30
C VAL A 173 1.24 -0.62 -5.13
N ASP A 174 0.93 -0.02 -3.99
CA ASP A 174 0.24 -0.73 -2.93
C ASP A 174 -1.21 -0.99 -3.35
N VAL A 175 -1.53 -2.25 -3.64
CA VAL A 175 -2.89 -2.73 -3.95
C VAL A 175 -3.52 -3.47 -2.77
N GLY A 176 -2.71 -3.83 -1.77
CA GLY A 176 -3.14 -4.49 -0.55
C GLY A 176 -3.95 -5.77 -0.79
N SER A 177 -4.95 -5.97 0.04
CA SER A 177 -5.81 -7.17 -0.01
C SER A 177 -6.66 -7.30 -1.29
N ALA A 178 -6.65 -6.30 -2.18
CA ALA A 178 -7.41 -6.36 -3.43
C ALA A 178 -6.94 -7.50 -4.35
N ILE A 179 -5.70 -7.95 -4.21
CA ILE A 179 -5.15 -9.10 -4.94
C ILE A 179 -5.20 -10.43 -4.16
N ASP A 180 -5.80 -10.47 -2.97
CA ASP A 180 -5.74 -11.67 -2.11
C ASP A 180 -6.38 -12.92 -2.76
N GLU A 181 -7.44 -12.76 -3.58
CA GLU A 181 -7.99 -13.89 -4.33
C GLU A 181 -6.94 -14.50 -5.28
N THR A 182 -6.09 -13.66 -5.89
CA THR A 182 -5.01 -14.07 -6.79
C THR A 182 -3.85 -14.70 -6.04
N VAL A 183 -3.38 -14.05 -4.96
CA VAL A 183 -2.14 -14.48 -4.28
C VAL A 183 -2.37 -15.51 -3.17
N LYS A 184 -3.57 -15.59 -2.57
CA LYS A 184 -3.91 -16.54 -1.49
C LYS A 184 -4.94 -17.59 -1.91
N GLY A 185 -5.50 -17.48 -3.11
CA GLY A 185 -6.56 -18.38 -3.59
C GLY A 185 -7.89 -18.25 -2.82
N ARG A 186 -8.06 -17.21 -2.00
CA ARG A 186 -9.26 -17.00 -1.18
C ARG A 186 -9.52 -15.52 -0.91
N LYS A 187 -10.79 -15.21 -0.66
CA LYS A 187 -11.23 -13.91 -0.15
C LYS A 187 -10.85 -13.77 1.32
N THR A 188 -10.30 -12.63 1.69
CA THR A 188 -9.85 -12.28 3.05
C THR A 188 -10.57 -11.06 3.60
N ARG A 189 -11.35 -10.37 2.77
CA ARG A 189 -12.07 -9.13 3.12
C ARG A 189 -13.53 -9.19 2.69
N GLN A 190 -14.37 -8.52 3.48
CA GLN A 190 -15.80 -8.46 3.21
C GLN A 190 -16.11 -7.81 1.85
N TYR A 191 -15.39 -6.76 1.45
CA TYR A 191 -15.63 -6.07 0.17
C TYR A 191 -15.40 -6.96 -1.07
N GLN A 192 -14.75 -8.12 -0.92
CA GLN A 192 -14.56 -9.10 -2.00
C GLN A 192 -15.78 -10.00 -2.20
N VAL A 193 -16.74 -9.95 -1.26
CA VAL A 193 -18.00 -10.70 -1.31
C VAL A 193 -19.12 -9.74 -1.74
N PRO A 194 -19.69 -9.90 -2.94
CA PRO A 194 -20.79 -9.07 -3.43
C PRO A 194 -21.97 -9.03 -2.46
N GLY A 195 -22.65 -7.88 -2.35
CA GLY A 195 -23.81 -7.70 -1.47
C GLY A 195 -23.47 -7.48 0.01
N THR A 196 -22.20 -7.49 0.40
CA THR A 196 -21.80 -7.03 1.74
C THR A 196 -21.83 -5.51 1.83
N ARG A 197 -22.02 -4.96 3.04
CA ARG A 197 -22.02 -3.51 3.28
C ARG A 197 -20.79 -2.82 2.70
N THR A 198 -19.60 -3.41 2.87
CA THR A 198 -18.35 -2.83 2.37
C THR A 198 -18.19 -3.00 0.87
N ALA A 199 -18.71 -4.07 0.25
CA ALA A 199 -18.69 -4.22 -1.20
C ALA A 199 -19.53 -3.14 -1.90
N GLU A 200 -20.61 -2.67 -1.28
CA GLU A 200 -21.51 -1.64 -1.82
C GLU A 200 -21.11 -0.20 -1.40
N LEU A 201 -20.06 -0.05 -0.59
CA LEU A 201 -19.66 1.23 -0.01
C LEU A 201 -18.89 2.08 -1.03
N ILE A 202 -19.43 3.26 -1.34
CA ILE A 202 -18.77 4.30 -2.14
C ILE A 202 -18.14 5.31 -1.18
N CYS A 203 -16.80 5.33 -1.10
CA CYS A 203 -16.08 6.28 -0.27
C CYS A 203 -16.16 7.71 -0.83
N THR A 204 -16.23 8.70 0.06
CA THR A 204 -16.22 10.13 -0.28
C THR A 204 -15.20 10.90 0.57
N TRP A 205 -14.71 12.00 0.02
CA TRP A 205 -13.87 12.96 0.74
C TRP A 205 -14.61 13.72 1.81
#